data_AF-A0AAP2UG94-F1
#
_entry.id   AF-A0AAP2UG94-F1
#
_cell.length_a   1.000
_cell.length_b   1.000
_cell.length_c   1.000
_cell.angle_alpha   90.00
_cell.angle_beta   90.00
_cell.angle_gamma   90.00
#
_symmetry.space_group_name_H-M   'P 1'
#
loop_
_entity.id
_entity.type
_entity.pdbx_description
1 polymer ?
#
loop_
_entity_poly.entity_id
_entity_poly.type
_entity_poly.pdbx_seq_one_letter_code
_entity_poly.pdbx_strand_id
1 'polypeptide(L)'
;MKLKRSKNKMIERFLQGFLIIILVILTIFMMNDVNKIQGNARVINYAGIIRGATQREIKLEISGNKNDSLIRYLDNIFDGLMDGGGKYQLTKLNDQKYQKKLVELNKSWISLKEEIQKVREDGYENTNIIEMSENYFYLADETVDAAEEYSQYCLLNLI
;
A
#
# COMPACT_ATOMS: atom_id res chain seq x y z
N MET A 1 -40.25 -50.21 6.60
CA MET A 1 -38.91 -49.83 7.11
C MET A 1 -37.91 -49.40 6.01
N LYS A 2 -37.71 -50.17 4.93
CA LYS A 2 -36.74 -49.85 3.84
C LYS A 2 -37.04 -48.54 3.07
N LEU A 3 -38.29 -48.24 2.73
CA LEU A 3 -38.69 -47.01 2.02
C LEU A 3 -38.37 -45.72 2.80
N LYS A 4 -38.64 -45.72 4.13
CA LYS A 4 -38.33 -44.59 5.02
C LYS A 4 -36.82 -44.32 5.08
N ARG A 5 -36.00 -45.37 5.15
CA ARG A 5 -34.53 -45.27 5.12
C ARG A 5 -34.00 -44.72 3.79
N SER A 6 -34.62 -45.08 2.66
CA SER A 6 -34.24 -44.54 1.33
C SER A 6 -34.59 -43.07 1.18
N LYS A 7 -35.77 -42.63 1.64
CA LYS A 7 -36.17 -41.22 1.64
C LYS A 7 -35.25 -40.37 2.53
N ASN A 8 -34.89 -40.86 3.72
CA ASN A 8 -33.94 -40.16 4.60
C ASN A 8 -32.56 -39.98 3.94
N LYS A 9 -32.03 -41.01 3.29
CA LYS A 9 -30.76 -40.90 2.54
C LYS A 9 -30.82 -39.90 1.38
N MET A 10 -31.97 -39.78 0.72
CA MET A 10 -32.17 -38.80 -0.35
C MET A 10 -32.20 -37.37 0.20
N ILE A 11 -32.86 -37.16 1.34
CA ILE A 11 -32.87 -35.88 2.06
C ILE A 11 -31.47 -35.52 2.56
N GLU A 12 -30.74 -36.46 3.15
CA GLU A 12 -29.35 -36.25 3.58
C GLU A 12 -28.45 -35.82 2.42
N ARG A 13 -28.54 -36.48 1.26
CA ARG A 13 -27.79 -36.09 0.05
C ARG A 13 -28.18 -34.70 -0.46
N PHE A 14 -29.46 -34.36 -0.42
CA PHE A 14 -29.92 -33.03 -0.80
C PHE A 14 -29.38 -31.96 0.14
N LEU A 15 -29.43 -32.19 1.47
CA LEU A 15 -28.89 -31.27 2.46
C LEU A 15 -27.37 -31.11 2.33
N GLN A 16 -26.64 -32.19 2.06
CA GLN A 16 -25.20 -32.14 1.77
C GLN A 16 -24.91 -31.30 0.52
N GLY A 17 -25.65 -31.51 -0.57
CA GLY A 17 -25.51 -30.70 -1.78
C GLY A 17 -25.81 -29.22 -1.56
N PHE A 18 -26.87 -28.92 -0.80
CA PHE A 18 -27.23 -27.56 -0.42
C PHE A 18 -26.14 -26.89 0.44
N LEU A 19 -25.59 -27.62 1.41
CA LEU A 19 -24.49 -27.14 2.25
C LEU A 19 -23.24 -26.82 1.41
N ILE A 20 -22.89 -27.68 0.44
CA ILE A 20 -21.75 -27.44 -0.45
C ILE A 20 -21.94 -26.16 -1.25
N ILE A 21 -23.15 -25.90 -1.77
CA ILE A 21 -23.44 -24.67 -2.51
C ILE A 21 -23.25 -23.44 -1.61
N ILE A 22 -23.74 -23.47 -0.37
CA ILE A 22 -23.53 -22.39 0.60
C ILE A 22 -22.02 -22.17 0.85
N LEU A 23 -21.26 -23.24 1.07
CA LEU A 23 -19.82 -23.14 1.30
C LEU A 23 -19.09 -22.52 0.12
N VAL A 24 -19.41 -22.92 -1.11
CA VAL A 24 -18.81 -22.32 -2.32
C VAL A 24 -19.07 -20.82 -2.36
N ILE A 25 -20.31 -20.39 -2.09
CA ILE A 25 -20.66 -18.97 -2.07
C ILE A 25 -19.86 -18.22 -1.00
N LEU A 26 -19.78 -18.76 0.23
CA LEU A 26 -18.99 -18.16 1.32
C LEU A 26 -17.51 -18.07 0.96
N THR A 27 -16.93 -19.08 0.31
CA THR A 27 -15.53 -19.03 -0.11
C THR A 27 -15.24 -17.93 -1.13
N ILE A 28 -16.17 -17.66 -2.05
CA ILE A 28 -16.02 -16.57 -3.02
C ILE A 28 -16.03 -15.21 -2.31
N PHE A 29 -16.91 -15.01 -1.33
CA PHE A 29 -16.92 -13.79 -0.52
C PHE A 29 -15.61 -13.62 0.26
N MET A 30 -15.14 -14.66 0.94
CA MET A 30 -13.86 -14.61 1.66
C MET A 30 -12.68 -14.29 0.73
N MET A 31 -12.64 -14.86 -0.47
CA MET A 31 -11.58 -14.55 -1.46
C MET A 31 -11.58 -13.07 -1.84
N ASN A 32 -12.76 -12.47 -2.04
CA ASN A 32 -12.87 -11.05 -2.36
C ASN A 32 -12.34 -10.17 -1.22
N ASP A 33 -12.58 -10.54 0.02
CA ASP A 33 -12.13 -9.79 1.19
C ASP A 33 -10.62 -9.94 1.42
N VAL A 34 -10.08 -11.15 1.26
CA VAL A 34 -8.63 -11.40 1.27
C VAL A 34 -7.91 -10.55 0.21
N ASN A 35 -8.47 -10.46 -1.01
CA ASN A 35 -7.89 -9.64 -2.08
C ASN A 35 -7.82 -8.16 -1.70
N LYS A 36 -8.84 -7.61 -1.04
CA LYS A 36 -8.84 -6.22 -0.55
C LYS A 36 -7.79 -6.02 0.54
N ILE A 37 -7.72 -6.92 1.52
CA ILE A 37 -6.76 -6.87 2.63
C ILE A 37 -5.32 -6.91 2.10
N GLN A 38 -5.04 -7.81 1.15
CA GLN A 38 -3.72 -7.89 0.51
C GLN A 38 -3.41 -6.64 -0.33
N GLY A 39 -4.40 -6.08 -1.02
CA GLY A 39 -4.29 -4.80 -1.73
C GLY A 39 -3.82 -3.68 -0.79
N ASN A 40 -4.51 -3.51 0.34
CA ASN A 40 -4.17 -2.51 1.34
C ASN A 40 -2.79 -2.74 1.98
N ALA A 41 -2.46 -3.99 2.32
CA ALA A 41 -1.15 -4.35 2.86
C ALA A 41 0.01 -4.01 1.90
N ARG A 42 -0.20 -4.17 0.59
CA ARG A 42 0.79 -3.72 -0.41
C ARG A 42 0.95 -2.20 -0.38
N VAL A 43 -0.13 -1.43 -0.28
CA VAL A 43 -0.03 0.03 -0.18
C VAL A 43 0.78 0.47 1.04
N ILE A 44 0.48 -0.10 2.22
CA ILE A 44 1.22 0.18 3.46
C ILE A 44 2.71 -0.14 3.28
N ASN A 45 3.03 -1.29 2.69
CA ASN A 45 4.41 -1.69 2.43
C ASN A 45 5.13 -0.68 1.53
N TYR A 46 4.53 -0.29 0.41
CA TYR A 46 5.13 0.64 -0.55
C TYR A 46 5.24 2.07 -0.01
N ALA A 47 4.28 2.54 0.77
CA ALA A 47 4.40 3.80 1.51
C ALA A 47 5.57 3.74 2.51
N GLY A 48 5.75 2.61 3.21
CA GLY A 48 6.89 2.39 4.10
C GLY A 48 8.24 2.31 3.36
N ILE A 49 8.28 1.74 2.16
CA ILE A 49 9.46 1.72 1.30
C ILE A 49 9.90 3.14 0.98
N ILE A 50 8.98 4.03 0.62
CA ILE A 50 9.30 5.42 0.27
C ILE A 50 10.11 6.09 1.40
N ARG A 51 9.70 5.93 2.66
CA ARG A 51 10.42 6.46 3.83
C ARG A 51 11.88 6.03 3.86
N GLY A 52 12.14 4.71 3.77
CA GLY A 52 13.49 4.17 3.86
C GLY A 52 14.34 4.39 2.59
N ALA A 53 13.72 4.28 1.42
CA ALA A 53 14.38 4.46 0.14
C ALA A 53 14.78 5.91 -0.12
N THR A 54 13.96 6.88 0.30
CA THR A 54 14.32 8.30 0.24
C THR A 54 15.51 8.60 1.14
N GLN A 55 15.53 8.11 2.38
CA GLN A 55 16.69 8.27 3.29
C GLN A 55 17.97 7.66 2.70
N ARG A 56 17.86 6.49 2.05
CA ARG A 56 18.98 5.89 1.31
C ARG A 56 19.44 6.77 0.16
N GLU A 57 18.51 7.35 -0.61
CA GLU A 57 18.84 8.24 -1.73
C GLU A 57 19.59 9.47 -1.24
N ILE A 58 19.10 10.13 -0.18
CA ILE A 58 19.78 11.29 0.40
C ILE A 58 21.19 10.93 0.87
N LYS A 59 21.36 9.78 1.53
CA LYS A 59 22.68 9.30 1.95
C LYS A 59 23.64 9.08 0.76
N LEU A 60 23.13 8.61 -0.36
CA LEU A 60 23.93 8.41 -1.57
C LEU A 60 24.38 9.75 -2.16
N GLU A 61 23.47 10.72 -2.25
CA GLU A 61 23.75 12.06 -2.78
C GLU A 61 24.76 12.83 -1.90
N ILE A 62 24.61 12.84 -0.57
CA ILE A 62 25.60 13.48 0.33
C ILE A 62 26.98 12.82 0.26
N SER A 63 27.03 11.54 -0.13
CA SER A 63 28.30 10.79 -0.30
C SER A 63 28.86 10.92 -1.71
N GLY A 64 28.27 11.75 -2.58
CA GLY A 64 28.68 11.95 -3.98
C GLY A 64 28.33 10.81 -4.93
N ASN A 65 27.49 9.85 -4.52
CA ASN A 65 27.12 8.67 -5.31
C ASN A 65 25.74 8.82 -5.96
N LYS A 66 25.64 9.61 -7.03
CA LYS A 66 24.38 9.90 -7.74
C LYS A 66 23.61 8.63 -8.12
N ASN A 67 22.29 8.59 -7.89
CA ASN A 67 21.48 7.40 -8.20
C ASN A 67 20.10 7.70 -8.81
N ASP A 68 20.09 8.14 -10.07
CA ASP A 68 18.85 8.41 -10.81
C ASP A 68 17.94 7.18 -11.02
N SER A 69 18.47 5.96 -10.81
CA SER A 69 17.64 4.74 -10.84
C SER A 69 16.76 4.61 -9.61
N LEU A 70 17.25 5.04 -8.44
CA LEU A 70 16.50 5.02 -7.19
C LEU A 70 15.47 6.16 -7.14
N ILE A 71 15.80 7.33 -7.68
CA ILE A 71 14.81 8.41 -7.90
C ILE A 71 13.66 7.92 -8.78
N ARG A 72 13.96 7.29 -9.93
CA ARG A 72 12.92 6.71 -10.80
C ARG A 72 12.14 5.59 -10.12
N TYR A 73 12.79 4.79 -9.27
CA TYR A 73 12.09 3.76 -8.50
C TYR A 73 11.04 4.38 -7.58
N LEU A 74 11.40 5.44 -6.85
CA LEU A 74 10.49 6.19 -5.97
C LEU A 74 9.35 6.84 -6.77
N ASP A 75 9.63 7.46 -7.91
CA ASP A 75 8.60 8.05 -8.79
C ASP A 75 7.55 7.00 -9.22
N ASN A 76 7.99 5.81 -9.63
CA ASN A 76 7.07 4.72 -10.00
C ASN A 76 6.20 4.24 -8.82
N ILE A 77 6.68 4.38 -7.57
CA ILE A 77 5.87 4.05 -6.40
C ILE A 77 4.80 5.12 -6.20
N PHE A 78 5.17 6.41 -6.28
CA PHE A 78 4.21 7.51 -6.16
C PHE A 78 3.09 7.41 -7.18
N ASP A 79 3.39 7.11 -8.45
CA ASP A 79 2.39 6.89 -9.49
C ASP A 79 1.37 5.81 -9.07
N GLY A 80 1.86 4.69 -8.56
CA GLY A 80 1.00 3.59 -8.09
C GLY A 80 0.17 3.96 -6.85
N LEU A 81 0.74 4.70 -5.90
CA LEU A 81 0.04 5.07 -4.66
C LEU A 81 -1.06 6.13 -4.91
N MET A 82 -0.81 7.06 -5.84
CA MET A 82 -1.71 8.17 -6.15
C MET A 82 -2.89 7.73 -7.01
N ASP A 83 -2.62 6.97 -8.07
CA ASP A 83 -3.62 6.64 -9.09
C ASP A 83 -4.16 5.21 -8.97
N GLY A 84 -3.46 4.34 -8.24
CA GLY A 84 -3.67 2.91 -8.32
C GLY A 84 -3.10 2.31 -9.59
N GLY A 85 -2.94 0.99 -9.61
CA GLY A 85 -2.27 0.27 -10.69
C GLY A 85 -0.77 0.57 -10.71
N GLY A 86 -0.31 1.13 -11.82
CA GLY A 86 1.11 1.38 -12.07
C GLY A 86 1.95 0.10 -12.16
N LYS A 87 3.28 0.26 -12.11
CA LYS A 87 4.25 -0.83 -12.24
C LYS A 87 4.07 -1.92 -11.15
N TYR A 88 3.58 -1.54 -9.98
CA TYR A 88 3.44 -2.42 -8.81
C TYR A 88 2.00 -2.89 -8.56
N GLN A 89 1.06 -2.57 -9.46
CA GLN A 89 -0.35 -2.99 -9.38
C GLN A 89 -0.98 -2.67 -8.01
N LEU A 90 -0.76 -1.44 -7.52
CA LEU A 90 -1.22 -1.00 -6.21
C LEU A 90 -2.72 -0.71 -6.23
N THR A 91 -3.40 -0.98 -5.12
CA THR A 91 -4.80 -0.59 -4.96
C THR A 91 -4.85 0.87 -4.55
N LYS A 92 -5.76 1.65 -5.15
CA LYS A 92 -6.01 3.01 -4.67
C LYS A 92 -6.84 2.96 -3.39
N LEU A 93 -6.31 3.49 -2.29
CA LEU A 93 -7.06 3.63 -1.04
C LEU A 93 -7.96 4.86 -1.12
N ASN A 94 -9.28 4.66 -1.07
CA ASN A 94 -10.26 5.75 -1.16
C ASN A 94 -10.55 6.37 0.21
N ASP A 95 -9.49 6.69 0.95
CA ASP A 95 -9.57 7.33 2.26
C ASP A 95 -9.10 8.77 2.20
N GLN A 96 -9.92 9.71 2.69
CA GLN A 96 -9.64 11.14 2.57
C GLN A 96 -8.40 11.56 3.37
N LYS A 97 -8.18 10.96 4.54
CA LYS A 97 -7.05 11.29 5.42
C LYS A 97 -5.75 10.83 4.78
N TYR A 98 -5.71 9.57 4.34
CA TYR A 98 -4.57 9.00 3.60
C TYR A 98 -4.28 9.80 2.32
N GLN A 99 -5.29 10.09 1.49
CA GLN A 99 -5.10 10.81 0.23
C GLN A 99 -4.55 12.23 0.46
N LYS A 100 -4.99 12.92 1.51
CA LYS A 100 -4.44 14.23 1.87
C LYS A 100 -2.97 14.13 2.26
N LYS A 101 -2.61 13.17 3.12
CA LYS A 101 -1.22 12.94 3.55
C LYS A 101 -0.31 12.53 2.39
N LEU A 102 -0.80 11.66 1.51
CA LEU A 102 -0.06 11.24 0.31
C LEU A 102 0.24 12.42 -0.64
N VAL A 103 -0.71 13.34 -0.82
CA VAL A 103 -0.50 14.57 -1.60
C VAL A 103 0.57 15.46 -0.96
N GLU A 104 0.54 15.64 0.36
CA GLU A 104 1.55 16.40 1.10
C GLU A 104 2.94 15.76 0.95
N LEU A 105 3.02 14.44 1.11
CA LEU A 105 4.25 13.66 0.93
C LEU A 105 4.79 13.77 -0.51
N ASN A 106 3.94 13.67 -1.53
CA ASN A 106 4.36 13.78 -2.93
C ASN A 106 4.89 15.19 -3.27
N LYS A 107 4.27 16.25 -2.72
CA LYS A 107 4.79 17.62 -2.86
C LYS A 107 6.16 17.76 -2.23
N SER A 108 6.34 17.21 -1.02
CA SER A 108 7.64 17.19 -0.34
C SER A 108 8.68 16.41 -1.15
N TRP A 109 8.30 15.28 -1.79
CA TRP A 109 9.19 14.53 -2.68
C TRP A 109 9.69 15.37 -3.86
N ILE A 110 8.80 16.12 -4.51
CA ILE A 110 9.15 16.99 -5.63
C ILE A 110 10.16 18.06 -5.18
N SER A 111 9.91 18.73 -4.06
CA SER A 111 10.84 19.71 -3.49
C SER A 111 12.18 19.07 -3.09
N LEU A 112 12.16 17.84 -2.56
CA LEU A 112 13.37 17.13 -2.19
C LEU A 112 14.21 16.76 -3.42
N LYS A 113 13.59 16.41 -4.55
CA LYS A 113 14.29 16.19 -5.83
C LYS A 113 14.97 17.46 -6.35
N GLU A 114 14.35 18.62 -6.19
CA GLU A 114 14.97 19.91 -6.52
C GLU A 114 16.19 20.17 -5.64
N GLU A 115 16.09 19.92 -4.33
CA GLU A 115 17.20 20.08 -3.40
C GLU A 115 18.35 19.10 -3.69
N ILE A 116 18.05 17.86 -4.10
CA ILE A 116 19.05 16.90 -4.60
C ILE A 116 19.84 17.49 -5.78
N GLN A 117 19.21 18.23 -6.70
CA GLN A 117 19.96 18.86 -7.78
C GLN A 117 20.94 19.92 -7.26
N LYS A 118 20.52 20.73 -6.27
CA LYS A 118 21.43 21.70 -5.63
C LYS A 118 22.59 21.00 -4.92
N VAL A 119 22.35 19.87 -4.25
CA VAL A 119 23.44 19.06 -3.64
C VAL A 119 24.48 18.67 -4.70
N ARG A 120 24.03 18.32 -5.90
CA ARG A 120 24.91 17.91 -7.01
C ARG A 120 25.70 19.07 -7.63
N GLU A 121 25.23 20.30 -7.48
CA GLU A 121 25.83 21.52 -8.02
C GLU A 121 26.75 22.21 -7.00
N ASP A 122 26.25 22.37 -5.77
CA ASP A 122 26.83 23.24 -4.74
C ASP A 122 27.43 22.45 -3.54
N GLY A 123 27.23 21.13 -3.49
CA GLY A 123 27.60 20.29 -2.35
C GLY A 123 26.57 20.33 -1.22
N TYR A 124 26.40 19.23 -0.47
CA TYR A 124 25.30 19.10 0.50
C TYR A 124 25.41 20.07 1.67
N GLU A 125 26.62 20.50 2.02
CA GLU A 125 26.90 21.46 3.10
C GLU A 125 26.28 22.84 2.85
N ASN A 126 25.97 23.16 1.59
CA ASN A 126 25.38 24.43 1.16
C ASN A 126 23.87 24.32 0.87
N THR A 127 23.23 23.24 1.32
CA THR A 127 21.81 22.93 1.05
C THR A 127 21.05 22.62 2.32
N ASN A 128 19.73 22.61 2.24
CA ASN A 128 18.84 22.20 3.33
C ASN A 128 18.49 20.71 3.26
N ILE A 129 19.26 19.90 2.53
CA ILE A 129 18.87 18.52 2.20
C ILE A 129 18.64 17.65 3.44
N ILE A 130 19.42 17.84 4.50
CA ILE A 130 19.28 17.08 5.75
C ILE A 130 17.94 17.40 6.40
N GLU A 131 17.65 18.68 6.65
CA GLU A 131 16.39 19.12 7.27
C GLU A 131 15.17 18.73 6.43
N MET A 132 15.24 18.94 5.11
CA MET A 132 14.15 18.55 4.21
C MET A 132 13.92 17.04 4.20
N SER A 133 14.98 16.23 4.29
CA SER A 133 14.85 14.77 4.36
C SER A 133 14.24 14.27 5.66
N GLU A 134 14.51 14.93 6.79
CA GLU A 134 13.89 14.61 8.08
C GLU A 134 12.41 15.01 8.09
N ASN A 135 12.08 16.20 7.59
CA ASN A 135 10.68 16.62 7.43
C ASN A 135 9.91 15.66 6.51
N TYR A 136 10.53 15.22 5.41
CA TYR A 136 9.97 14.21 4.52
C TYR A 136 9.73 12.88 5.26
N PHE A 137 10.66 12.45 6.11
CA PHE A 137 10.54 11.22 6.88
C PHE A 137 9.27 11.22 7.74
N TYR A 138 8.99 12.31 8.45
CA TYR A 138 7.77 12.44 9.27
C TYR A 138 6.50 12.41 8.42
N LEU A 139 6.47 13.09 7.26
CA LEU A 139 5.34 13.03 6.35
C LEU A 139 5.10 11.60 5.82
N ALA A 140 6.18 10.86 5.56
CA ALA A 140 6.09 9.48 5.11
C ALA A 140 5.54 8.57 6.22
N ASP A 141 5.98 8.79 7.46
CA ASP A 141 5.47 8.10 8.65
C ASP A 141 3.96 8.33 8.84
N GLU A 142 3.52 9.59 8.84
CA GLU A 142 2.09 9.92 8.95
C GLU A 142 1.25 9.35 7.80
N THR A 143 1.83 9.23 6.61
CA THR A 143 1.14 8.64 5.44
C THR A 143 0.98 7.13 5.60
N VAL A 144 1.99 6.44 6.14
CA VAL A 144 1.91 5.02 6.48
C VAL A 144 0.87 4.79 7.57
N ASP A 145 0.89 5.58 8.64
CA ASP A 145 -0.08 5.50 9.73
C ASP A 145 -1.52 5.67 9.24
N ALA A 146 -1.75 6.64 8.34
CA ALA A 146 -3.07 6.85 7.75
C ALA A 146 -3.51 5.66 6.88
N ALA A 147 -2.58 5.02 6.16
CA ALA A 147 -2.88 3.81 5.38
C ALA A 147 -3.21 2.61 6.29
N GLU A 148 -2.49 2.47 7.39
CA GLU A 148 -2.73 1.44 8.41
C GLU A 148 -4.08 1.61 9.09
N GLU A 149 -4.41 2.83 9.54
CA GLU A 149 -5.70 3.15 10.16
C GLU A 149 -6.87 2.84 9.21
N TYR A 150 -6.76 3.24 7.95
CA TYR A 150 -7.77 2.90 6.95
C TYR A 150 -7.90 1.39 6.75
N SER A 151 -6.77 0.67 6.66
CA SER A 151 -6.79 -0.78 6.49
C SER A 151 -7.42 -1.49 7.69
N GLN A 152 -7.16 -1.02 8.92
CA GLN A 152 -7.79 -1.53 10.14
C GLN A 152 -9.29 -1.24 10.15
N TYR A 153 -9.71 -0.04 9.76
CA TYR A 153 -11.12 0.30 9.62
C TYR A 153 -11.82 -0.63 8.61
N CYS A 154 -11.22 -0.87 7.44
CA CYS A 154 -11.76 -1.82 6.47
C CYS A 154 -11.89 -3.21 7.07
N LEU A 155 -10.85 -3.72 7.75
CA LEU A 155 -10.86 -5.03 8.39
C LEU A 155 -11.99 -5.21 9.41
N LEU A 156 -12.24 -4.20 10.24
CA LEU A 156 -13.32 -4.24 11.24
C LEU A 156 -14.72 -4.26 10.62
N ASN A 157 -14.88 -3.71 9.41
CA ASN A 157 -16.14 -3.69 8.68
C ASN A 157 -16.34 -4.89 7.72
N LEU A 158 -15.43 -5.87 7.74
CA LEU A 158 -15.58 -7.14 7.02
C LEU A 158 -16.29 -8.23 7.85
N ILE A 159 -16.57 -7.96 9.12
CA ILE A 159 -17.24 -8.85 10.09
C ILE A 159 -18.66 -8.35 10.33
#